data_AF-A0A0K8V6K1-F1
#
_entry.id   AF-A0A0K8V6K1-F1
#
_cell.length_a   1.000
_cell.length_b   1.000
_cell.length_c   1.000
_cell.angle_alpha   90.00
_cell.angle_beta   90.00
_cell.angle_gamma   90.00
#
_symmetry.space_group_name_H-M   'P 1'
#
loop_
_entity.id
_entity.type
_entity.pdbx_description
1 polymer ?
#
loop_
_entity_poly.entity_id
_entity_poly.type
_entity_poly.pdbx_seq_one_letter_code
_entity_poly.pdbx_strand_id
1 'polypeptide(L)'
;MAHNPLDKIHALDEIEQEIITCLQSAGQALQELSKEKSSQKSAETQTQQFIKSLSNVESKLSEQINYLTQVSTGQPHEGSGYASAKVLQMAWHRIQHARSRVRELEESKAKYTHAARQQQQQRQQQHAQQLAQQQQQMAQQQLQQTHDNSINPGMSNAGATQMGQQAQN
;
A
#
# COMPACT_ATOMS: atom_id res chain seq x y z
N MET A 1 -15.60 -15.50 22.37
CA MET A 1 -15.78 -16.22 21.10
C MET A 1 -16.53 -15.30 20.16
N ALA A 2 -15.93 -14.93 19.03
CA ALA A 2 -16.57 -14.05 18.05
C ALA A 2 -17.71 -14.83 17.38
N HIS A 3 -18.96 -14.46 17.69
CA HIS A 3 -20.13 -15.08 17.07
C HIS A 3 -20.21 -14.61 15.62
N ASN A 4 -20.30 -15.56 14.68
CA ASN A 4 -20.38 -15.24 13.26
C ASN A 4 -21.69 -14.44 13.00
N PRO A 5 -21.65 -13.34 12.25
CA PRO A 5 -22.87 -12.63 11.86
C PRO A 5 -23.92 -13.53 11.21
N LEU A 6 -23.50 -14.58 10.50
CA LEU A 6 -24.40 -15.58 9.92
C LEU A 6 -25.14 -16.40 10.99
N ASP A 7 -24.45 -16.78 12.07
CA ASP A 7 -25.10 -17.50 13.19
C ASP A 7 -26.15 -16.63 13.88
N LYS A 8 -25.95 -15.30 13.89
CA LYS A 8 -26.93 -14.35 14.42
C LYS A 8 -28.17 -14.24 13.54
N ILE A 9 -28.00 -14.23 12.22
CA ILE A 9 -29.13 -14.25 11.28
C ILE A 9 -29.92 -15.55 11.44
N HIS A 10 -29.23 -16.69 11.48
CA HIS A 10 -29.89 -17.98 11.74
C HIS A 10 -30.62 -18.04 13.07
N ALA A 11 -30.07 -17.46 14.14
CA ALA A 11 -30.76 -17.38 15.43
C ALA A 11 -32.04 -16.54 15.36
N LEU A 12 -32.08 -15.49 14.53
CA LEU A 12 -33.30 -14.71 14.31
C LEU A 12 -34.34 -15.50 13.50
N ASP A 13 -33.91 -16.26 12.49
CA ASP A 13 -34.80 -17.15 11.73
C ASP A 13 -35.42 -18.22 12.66
N GLU A 14 -34.64 -18.79 13.58
CA GLU A 14 -35.16 -19.74 14.59
C GLU A 14 -36.18 -19.09 15.52
N ILE A 15 -35.94 -17.85 15.96
CA ILE A 15 -36.91 -17.09 16.77
C ILE A 15 -38.20 -16.86 15.97
N GLU A 16 -38.11 -16.54 14.68
CA GLU A 16 -39.29 -16.39 13.82
C GLU A 16 -40.12 -17.68 13.74
N GLN A 17 -39.47 -18.84 13.58
CA GLN A 17 -40.15 -20.13 13.60
C GLN A 17 -40.82 -20.43 14.95
N GLU A 18 -40.20 -20.06 16.07
CA GLU A 18 -40.81 -20.19 17.40
C GLU A 18 -41.99 -19.24 17.60
N ILE A 19 -41.96 -18.03 17.03
CA ILE A 19 -43.09 -17.10 17.05
C ILE A 19 -44.27 -17.69 16.27
N ILE A 20 -44.02 -18.27 15.09
CA ILE A 20 -45.06 -18.96 14.30
C ILE A 20 -45.68 -20.08 15.13
N THR A 21 -44.86 -20.91 15.78
CA THR A 21 -45.32 -22.02 16.63
C THR A 21 -46.13 -21.53 17.84
N CYS A 22 -45.71 -20.41 18.45
CA CYS A 22 -46.41 -19.76 19.55
C CYS A 22 -47.82 -19.33 19.12
N LEU A 23 -47.93 -18.62 17.99
CA LEU A 23 -49.22 -18.17 17.44
C LEU A 23 -50.13 -19.34 17.03
N GLN A 24 -49.56 -20.41 16.46
CA GLN A 24 -50.32 -21.61 16.12
C GLN A 24 -50.89 -22.30 17.36
N SER A 25 -50.11 -22.42 18.43
CA SER A 25 -50.56 -23.02 19.70
C SER A 25 -51.68 -22.21 20.34
N ALA A 26 -51.57 -20.87 20.33
CA ALA A 26 -52.63 -19.97 20.78
C ALA A 26 -53.91 -20.12 19.92
N GLY A 27 -53.77 -20.15 18.60
CA GLY A 27 -54.88 -20.34 17.67
C GLY A 27 -55.60 -21.67 17.89
N GLN A 28 -54.86 -22.76 18.09
CA GLN A 28 -55.42 -24.08 18.39
C GLN A 28 -56.12 -24.12 19.74
N ALA A 29 -55.58 -23.46 20.77
CA ALA A 29 -56.25 -23.34 22.07
C ALA A 29 -57.61 -22.61 21.93
N LEU A 30 -57.63 -21.48 21.24
CA LEU A 30 -58.86 -20.72 21.00
C LEU A 30 -59.87 -21.50 20.15
N GLN A 31 -59.39 -22.21 19.12
CA GLN A 31 -60.23 -23.04 18.27
C GLN A 31 -60.81 -24.24 19.03
N GLU A 32 -60.09 -24.81 20.00
CA GLU A 32 -60.63 -25.85 20.87
C GLU A 32 -61.72 -25.32 21.79
N LEU A 33 -61.51 -24.13 22.36
CA LEU A 33 -62.46 -23.47 23.25
C LEU A 33 -63.74 -23.00 22.54
N SER A 34 -63.70 -22.80 21.22
CA SER A 34 -64.88 -22.40 20.44
C SER A 34 -65.78 -23.56 20.02
N LYS A 35 -65.39 -24.82 20.27
CA LYS A 35 -66.20 -26.01 19.96
C LYS A 35 -67.37 -26.15 20.93
N GLU A 36 -68.51 -26.63 20.44
CA GLU A 36 -69.70 -26.95 21.28
C GLU A 36 -69.39 -28.00 22.36
N LYS A 37 -68.47 -28.93 22.07
CA LYS A 37 -67.89 -29.87 23.04
C LYS A 37 -66.38 -29.70 23.07
N SER A 38 -65.91 -28.78 23.91
CA SER A 38 -64.48 -28.52 24.07
C SER A 38 -63.78 -29.58 24.93
N SER A 39 -62.57 -29.95 24.54
CA SER A 39 -61.68 -30.77 25.35
C SER A 39 -60.79 -29.88 26.22
N GLN A 40 -61.09 -29.82 27.51
CA GLN A 40 -60.30 -29.04 28.47
C GLN A 40 -58.82 -29.46 28.45
N LYS A 41 -58.53 -30.76 28.39
CA LYS A 41 -57.15 -31.28 28.34
C LYS A 41 -56.41 -30.82 27.08
N SER A 42 -57.10 -30.77 25.94
CA SER A 42 -56.53 -30.29 24.67
C SER A 42 -56.23 -28.79 24.76
N ALA A 43 -57.19 -27.99 25.25
CA ALA A 43 -57.03 -26.56 25.43
C ALA A 43 -55.88 -26.23 26.40
N GLU A 44 -55.77 -26.94 27.53
CA GLU A 44 -54.66 -26.79 28.48
C GLU A 44 -53.31 -27.14 27.85
N THR A 45 -53.24 -28.22 27.07
CA THR A 45 -51.99 -28.64 26.41
C THR A 45 -51.50 -27.55 25.45
N GLN A 46 -52.40 -27.02 24.62
CA GLN A 46 -52.07 -25.95 23.66
C GLN A 46 -51.69 -24.64 24.38
N THR A 47 -52.37 -24.34 25.48
CA THR A 47 -52.05 -23.16 26.31
C THR A 47 -50.67 -23.30 26.98
N GLN A 48 -50.32 -24.49 27.50
CA GLN A 48 -48.99 -24.73 28.06
C GLN A 48 -47.90 -24.62 26.98
N GLN A 49 -48.17 -25.13 25.77
CA GLN A 49 -47.23 -25.03 24.66
C GLN A 49 -47.03 -23.58 24.20
N PHE A 50 -48.11 -22.79 24.16
CA PHE A 50 -48.05 -21.34 23.94
C PHE A 50 -47.16 -20.65 24.99
N ILE A 51 -47.43 -20.87 26.29
CA ILE A 51 -46.65 -20.25 27.39
C ILE A 51 -45.17 -20.62 27.28
N LYS A 52 -44.86 -21.89 27.04
CA LYS A 52 -43.48 -22.36 26.89
C LYS A 52 -42.78 -21.72 25.69
N SER A 53 -43.46 -21.69 24.54
CA SER A 53 -42.91 -21.08 23.32
C SER A 53 -42.70 -19.58 23.50
N LEU A 54 -43.64 -18.88 24.15
CA LEU A 54 -43.54 -17.46 24.45
C LEU A 54 -42.34 -17.16 25.36
N SER A 55 -42.18 -17.92 26.43
CA SER A 55 -41.04 -17.76 27.35
C SER A 55 -39.70 -17.97 26.64
N ASN A 56 -39.61 -18.95 25.74
CA ASN A 56 -38.40 -19.17 24.94
C ASN A 56 -38.12 -17.99 24.00
N VAL A 57 -39.14 -17.50 23.28
CA VAL A 57 -39.03 -16.33 22.39
C VAL A 57 -38.57 -15.10 23.17
N GLU A 58 -39.16 -14.83 24.33
CA GLU A 58 -38.77 -13.70 25.20
C GLU A 58 -37.32 -13.79 25.66
N SER A 59 -36.88 -14.97 26.11
CA SER A 59 -35.49 -15.20 26.54
C SER A 59 -34.52 -14.98 25.38
N LYS A 60 -34.77 -15.60 24.23
CA LYS A 60 -33.91 -15.51 23.05
C LYS A 60 -33.85 -14.08 22.50
N LEU A 61 -34.99 -13.38 22.41
CA LEU A 61 -35.01 -11.98 21.99
C LEU A 61 -34.25 -11.08 22.97
N SER A 62 -34.39 -11.32 24.28
CA SER A 62 -33.65 -10.57 25.30
C SER A 62 -32.14 -10.76 25.14
N GLU A 63 -31.68 -11.98 24.86
CA GLU A 63 -30.27 -12.24 24.55
C GLU A 63 -29.80 -11.49 23.30
N GLN A 64 -30.59 -11.46 22.23
CA GLN A 64 -30.25 -10.71 21.02
C GLN A 64 -30.25 -9.19 21.25
N ILE A 65 -31.20 -8.66 22.03
CA ILE A 65 -31.23 -7.24 22.41
C ILE A 65 -30.02 -6.88 23.27
N ASN A 66 -29.67 -7.71 24.25
CA ASN A 66 -28.47 -7.51 25.08
C ASN A 66 -27.20 -7.54 24.23
N TYR A 67 -27.10 -8.49 23.29
CA TYR A 67 -26.00 -8.56 22.35
C TYR A 67 -25.92 -7.30 21.47
N LEU A 68 -27.03 -6.91 20.82
CA LEU A 68 -27.11 -5.70 20.01
C LEU A 68 -26.73 -4.46 20.82
N THR A 69 -27.18 -4.37 22.07
CA THR A 69 -26.81 -3.29 22.99
C THR A 69 -25.30 -3.30 23.25
N GLN A 70 -24.71 -4.47 23.53
CA GLN A 70 -23.26 -4.61 23.77
C GLN A 70 -22.43 -4.26 22.54
N VAL A 71 -22.86 -4.66 21.34
CA VAL A 71 -22.14 -4.34 20.10
C VAL A 71 -22.44 -2.93 19.57
N SER A 72 -23.56 -2.30 19.96
CA SER A 72 -23.91 -0.93 19.53
C SER A 72 -23.40 0.15 20.49
N THR A 73 -23.08 -0.19 21.74
CA THR A 73 -22.58 0.76 22.77
C THR A 73 -21.06 0.75 22.95
N GLY A 74 -20.33 -0.02 22.13
CA GLY A 74 -18.91 0.26 21.87
C GLY A 74 -17.87 -0.29 22.86
N GLN A 75 -18.09 -1.40 23.58
CA GLN A 75 -17.05 -2.07 24.39
C GLN A 75 -17.26 -3.60 24.45
N PRO A 76 -16.28 -4.53 24.31
CA PRO A 76 -14.90 -4.48 23.80
C PRO A 76 -14.81 -5.22 22.46
N HIS A 77 -15.23 -4.57 21.39
CA HIS A 77 -14.92 -5.01 20.02
C HIS A 77 -13.96 -4.03 19.34
N GLU A 78 -13.16 -3.34 20.16
CA GLU A 78 -11.83 -2.80 19.81
C GLU A 78 -10.89 -3.88 19.20
N GLY A 79 -11.29 -5.17 19.20
CA GLY A 79 -10.63 -6.26 18.48
C GLY A 79 -11.50 -7.10 17.55
N SER A 80 -12.73 -6.68 17.18
CA SER A 80 -13.51 -7.42 16.18
C SER A 80 -13.06 -7.04 14.76
N GLY A 81 -13.08 -7.99 13.82
CA GLY A 81 -12.31 -7.94 12.57
C GLY A 81 -12.43 -6.70 11.70
N TYR A 82 -13.42 -5.83 11.90
CA TYR A 82 -13.49 -4.52 11.26
C TYR A 82 -12.29 -3.61 11.60
N ALA A 83 -11.86 -3.55 12.86
CA ALA A 83 -10.70 -2.75 13.25
C ALA A 83 -9.43 -3.28 12.57
N SER A 84 -9.20 -4.61 12.61
CA SER A 84 -8.09 -5.26 11.93
C SER A 84 -8.15 -5.11 10.41
N ALA A 85 -9.35 -5.22 9.80
CA ALA A 85 -9.55 -5.04 8.37
C ALA A 85 -9.30 -3.59 7.94
N LYS A 86 -9.71 -2.60 8.74
CA LYS A 86 -9.43 -1.20 8.46
C LYS A 86 -7.96 -0.88 8.61
N VAL A 87 -7.30 -1.41 9.65
CA VAL A 87 -5.84 -1.30 9.82
C VAL A 87 -5.11 -1.93 8.62
N LEU A 88 -5.54 -3.11 8.16
CA LEU A 88 -4.99 -3.75 6.98
C LEU A 88 -5.21 -2.91 5.71
N GLN A 89 -6.42 -2.37 5.50
CA GLN A 89 -6.73 -1.49 4.38
C GLN A 89 -5.83 -0.24 4.40
N MET A 90 -5.69 0.40 5.55
CA MET A 90 -4.80 1.55 5.72
C MET A 90 -3.32 1.18 5.49
N ALA A 91 -2.87 0.03 5.99
CA ALA A 91 -1.52 -0.46 5.77
C ALA A 91 -1.26 -0.70 4.27
N TRP A 92 -2.24 -1.24 3.55
CA TRP A 92 -2.15 -1.42 2.10
C TRP A 92 -1.99 -0.07 1.39
N HIS A 93 -2.84 0.92 1.70
CA HIS A 93 -2.71 2.26 1.12
C HIS A 93 -1.37 2.93 1.46
N ARG A 94 -0.88 2.77 2.69
CA ARG A 94 0.44 3.28 3.12
C ARG A 94 1.58 2.62 2.35
N ILE A 95 1.52 1.30 2.13
CA ILE A 95 2.52 0.57 1.35
C ILE A 95 2.50 1.00 -0.11
N GLN A 96 1.32 1.16 -0.72
CA GLN A 96 1.23 1.64 -2.11
C GLN A 96 1.81 3.04 -2.26
N HIS A 97 1.51 3.94 -1.31
CA HIS A 97 2.09 5.28 -1.30
C HIS A 97 3.62 5.25 -1.15
N ALA A 98 4.14 4.43 -0.23
CA ALA A 98 5.58 4.26 -0.05
C ALA A 98 6.25 3.70 -1.32
N ARG A 99 5.65 2.70 -1.97
CA ARG A 99 6.12 2.15 -3.24
C ARG A 99 6.16 3.20 -4.35
N SER A 100 5.12 4.03 -4.47
CA SER A 100 5.09 5.14 -5.44
C SER A 100 6.24 6.11 -5.19
N ARG A 101 6.45 6.53 -3.93
CA ARG A 101 7.53 7.44 -3.56
C ARG A 101 8.92 6.86 -3.83
N VAL A 102 9.14 5.58 -3.53
CA VAL A 102 10.41 4.91 -3.83
C VAL A 102 10.67 4.87 -5.34
N ARG A 103 9.66 4.52 -6.14
CA ARG A 103 9.79 4.48 -7.60
C ARG A 103 10.16 5.84 -8.18
N GLU A 104 9.53 6.92 -7.72
CA GLU A 104 9.87 8.27 -8.17
C GLU A 104 11.29 8.68 -7.79
N LEU A 105 11.78 8.25 -6.62
CA LEU A 105 13.16 8.48 -6.20
C LEU A 105 14.15 7.70 -7.07
N GLU A 106 13.83 6.46 -7.43
CA GLU A 106 14.64 5.66 -8.36
C GLU A 106 14.72 6.32 -9.74
N GLU A 107 13.59 6.81 -10.26
CA GLU A 107 13.54 7.54 -11.53
C GLU A 107 14.35 8.85 -11.45
N SER A 108 14.26 9.58 -10.35
CA SER A 108 15.05 10.79 -10.11
C SER A 108 16.55 10.49 -10.07
N LYS A 109 16.96 9.48 -9.29
CA LYS A 109 18.36 9.02 -9.22
C LYS A 109 18.89 8.61 -10.59
N ALA A 110 18.10 7.88 -11.37
CA ALA A 110 18.47 7.47 -12.72
C ALA A 110 18.71 8.69 -13.63
N LYS A 111 17.83 9.69 -13.59
CA LYS A 111 17.98 10.95 -14.33
C LYS A 111 19.28 11.68 -13.95
N TYR A 112 19.54 11.85 -12.65
CA TYR A 112 20.77 12.51 -12.19
C TYR A 112 22.03 11.73 -12.58
N THR A 113 22.02 10.42 -12.43
CA THR A 113 23.15 9.55 -12.80
C THR A 113 23.42 9.62 -14.30
N HIS A 114 22.36 9.57 -15.11
CA HIS A 114 22.46 9.68 -16.56
C HIS A 114 22.98 11.05 -16.99
N ALA A 115 22.44 12.14 -16.42
CA ALA A 115 22.88 13.50 -16.70
C ALA A 115 24.36 13.72 -16.32
N ALA A 116 24.78 13.23 -15.14
CA ALA A 116 26.18 13.30 -14.71
C ALA A 116 27.12 12.56 -15.68
N ARG A 117 26.72 11.37 -16.15
CA ARG A 117 27.50 10.57 -17.10
C ARG A 117 27.59 11.23 -18.48
N GLN A 118 26.49 11.81 -18.98
CA GLN A 118 26.49 12.58 -20.23
C GLN A 118 27.41 13.80 -20.13
N GLN A 119 27.37 14.53 -19.01
CA GLN A 119 28.21 15.71 -18.83
C GLN A 119 29.71 15.34 -18.76
N GLN A 120 30.05 14.21 -18.15
CA GLN A 120 31.43 13.71 -18.14
C GLN A 120 31.91 13.30 -19.54
N GLN A 121 31.06 12.65 -20.34
CA GLN A 121 31.37 12.30 -21.73
C GLN A 121 31.57 13.55 -22.60
N GLN A 122 30.72 14.57 -22.45
CA GLN A 122 30.90 15.84 -23.16
C GLN A 122 32.22 16.53 -22.80
N ARG A 123 32.60 16.56 -21.52
CA ARG A 123 33.90 17.13 -21.09
C ARG A 123 35.08 16.36 -21.67
N GLN A 124 35.02 15.02 -21.72
CA GLN A 124 36.07 14.21 -22.34
C GLN A 124 36.18 14.44 -23.85
N GLN A 125 35.04 14.56 -24.56
CA GLN A 125 35.03 14.85 -25.99
C GLN A 125 35.59 16.25 -26.30
N GLN A 126 35.22 17.27 -25.52
CA GLN A 126 35.77 18.63 -25.68
C GLN A 126 37.29 18.65 -25.43
N HIS A 127 37.77 17.96 -24.39
CA HIS A 127 39.20 17.90 -24.11
C HIS A 127 39.98 17.15 -25.20
N ALA A 128 39.45 16.04 -25.70
CA ALA A 128 40.06 15.29 -26.80
C ALA A 128 40.08 16.09 -28.11
N GLN A 129 39.01 16.84 -28.42
CA GLN A 129 38.97 17.74 -29.58
C GLN A 129 39.99 18.88 -29.48
N GLN A 130 40.16 19.48 -28.29
CA GLN A 130 41.19 20.49 -28.07
C GLN A 130 42.61 19.93 -28.26
N LEU A 131 42.89 18.73 -27.73
CA LEU A 131 44.19 18.10 -27.93
C LEU A 131 44.45 17.80 -29.42
N ALA A 132 43.46 17.29 -30.13
CA ALA A 132 43.57 17.00 -31.55
C ALA A 132 43.84 18.26 -32.39
N GLN A 133 43.14 19.37 -32.11
CA GLN A 133 43.39 20.64 -32.80
C GLN A 133 44.80 21.20 -32.53
N GLN A 134 45.28 21.10 -31.29
CA GLN A 134 46.63 21.58 -30.94
C GLN A 134 47.72 20.75 -31.65
N GLN A 135 47.53 19.43 -31.75
CA GLN A 135 48.46 18.55 -32.44
C GLN A 135 48.48 18.82 -33.96
N GLN A 136 47.32 19.14 -34.56
CA GLN A 136 47.20 19.48 -35.97
C GLN A 136 47.85 20.83 -36.30
N GLN A 137 47.75 21.83 -35.41
CA GLN A 137 48.46 23.11 -35.55
C GLN A 137 49.98 22.97 -35.46
N MET A 138 50.49 22.14 -34.53
CA MET A 138 51.93 21.87 -34.45
C MET A 138 52.46 21.15 -35.70
N ALA A 139 51.71 20.18 -36.24
CA ALA A 139 52.09 19.49 -37.46
C ALA A 139 52.15 20.44 -38.67
N GLN A 140 51.24 21.41 -38.78
CA GLN A 140 51.28 22.42 -39.84
C GLN A 140 52.48 23.37 -39.70
N GLN A 141 52.84 23.79 -38.48
CA GLN A 141 54.05 24.61 -38.27
C GLN A 141 55.34 23.86 -38.64
N GLN A 142 55.44 22.56 -38.37
CA GLN A 142 56.60 21.76 -38.79
C GLN A 142 56.70 21.59 -40.31
N LEU A 143 55.57 21.45 -41.02
CA LEU A 143 55.56 21.40 -42.48
C LEU A 143 55.91 22.75 -43.13
N GLN A 144 55.62 23.88 -42.46
CA GLN A 144 56.02 25.21 -42.96
C GLN A 144 57.53 25.46 -42.77
N GLN A 145 58.14 25.02 -41.65
CA GLN A 145 59.59 25.18 -41.41
C GLN A 145 60.46 24.29 -42.31
N THR A 146 59.96 23.16 -42.82
CA THR A 146 60.72 22.33 -43.77
C THR A 146 60.83 22.95 -45.17
N HIS A 147 60.02 23.96 -45.50
CA HIS A 147 60.15 24.72 -46.76
C HIS A 147 61.03 25.97 -46.67
N ASP A 148 61.50 26.35 -45.47
CA ASP A 148 62.26 27.60 -45.26
C ASP A 148 63.69 27.37 -44.76
N ASN A 149 64.23 26.15 -44.94
CA ASN A 149 65.59 25.81 -44.49
C ASN A 149 66.53 25.38 -45.63
N SER A 150 66.27 25.85 -46.86
CA SER A 150 67.11 25.58 -48.04
C SER A 150 67.76 26.82 -48.65
N ILE A 151 67.94 27.93 -47.91
CA ILE A 151 68.85 29.02 -48.33
C ILE A 151 69.52 29.66 -47.11
N ASN A 152 70.77 29.25 -46.84
CA ASN A 152 71.94 30.11 -46.58
C ASN A 152 72.85 29.61 -45.42
N PRO A 153 74.11 29.19 -45.69
CA PRO A 153 75.09 28.87 -44.67
C PRO A 153 76.00 30.06 -44.35
N GLY A 154 76.46 30.15 -43.10
CA GLY A 154 77.68 30.86 -42.75
C GLY A 154 77.49 32.05 -41.83
N MET A 155 77.83 31.90 -40.56
CA MET A 155 79.16 32.25 -40.07
C MET A 155 79.21 32.06 -38.56
N SER A 156 80.26 31.38 -38.14
CA SER A 156 80.72 31.17 -36.78
C SER A 156 81.00 32.50 -36.08
N ASN A 157 80.58 32.66 -34.82
CA ASN A 157 81.47 33.29 -33.85
C ASN A 157 81.24 32.76 -32.44
N ALA A 158 82.36 32.46 -31.80
CA ALA A 158 82.49 31.91 -30.46
C ALA A 158 82.27 32.99 -29.39
N GLY A 159 81.84 32.59 -28.20
CA GLY A 159 81.87 33.49 -27.04
C GLY A 159 81.13 32.99 -25.79
N ALA A 160 81.86 32.28 -24.94
CA ALA A 160 81.83 32.35 -23.46
C ALA A 160 80.51 32.09 -22.67
N THR A 161 80.45 30.89 -22.10
CA THR A 161 80.36 30.62 -20.64
C THR A 161 79.84 31.73 -19.71
N GLN A 162 78.67 31.53 -19.06
CA GLN A 162 78.59 31.56 -17.59
C GLN A 162 77.30 30.95 -17.00
N MET A 163 77.54 30.13 -15.96
CA MET A 163 76.66 29.58 -14.92
C MET A 163 75.46 30.44 -14.47
N GLY A 164 74.34 29.75 -14.16
CA GLY A 164 73.28 30.25 -13.30
C GLY A 164 72.17 29.22 -13.05
N GLN A 165 72.29 28.43 -11.97
CA GLN A 165 71.24 27.57 -11.38
C GLN A 165 70.17 28.41 -10.65
N GLN A 166 68.91 27.94 -10.65
CA GLN A 166 67.91 27.91 -9.55
C GLN A 166 66.50 27.74 -10.19
N ALA A 167 65.75 26.64 -10.06
CA ALA A 167 65.15 25.97 -8.89
C ALA A 167 63.99 26.76 -8.23
N GLN A 168 62.77 26.17 -8.33
CA GLN A 168 61.59 26.26 -7.42
C GLN A 168 60.93 27.64 -7.25
N ASN A 169 59.61 27.82 -7.24
CA ASN A 169 58.44 26.99 -6.86
C ASN A 169 57.25 27.22 -7.80
#